data_AF-A0A935ECT0-F1
#
_entry.id   AF-A0A935ECT0-F1
#
_cell.length_a   1.000
_cell.length_b   1.000
_cell.length_c   1.000
_cell.angle_alpha   90.00
_cell.angle_beta   90.00
_cell.angle_gamma   90.00
#
_symmetry.space_group_name_H-M   'P 1'
#
loop_
_entity.id
_entity.type
_entity.pdbx_description
1 polymer ?
#
loop_
_entity_poly.entity_id
_entity_poly.type
_entity_poly.pdbx_seq_one_letter_code
_entity_poly.pdbx_strand_id
1 'polypeptide(L)' 'MVDDKGVAHEWDVSYGGSAVAHLKRRGYSADTFKPGDVIIVKGHPTVLKDAYGLLMETGNPTREDGKPYP' A
#
# COMPACT_ATOMS: atom_id res chain seq x y z
N MET A 1 6.53 3.56 -6.92
CA MET A 1 7.84 3.23 -6.32
C MET A 1 8.93 3.64 -7.31
N VAL A 2 10.08 4.15 -6.84
CA VAL A 2 11.22 4.45 -7.72
C VAL A 2 12.14 3.24 -7.76
N ASP A 3 12.47 2.76 -8.95
CA ASP A 3 13.41 1.63 -9.11
C ASP A 3 14.89 2.06 -8.94
N ASP A 4 15.80 1.10 -9.05
CA ASP A 4 17.25 1.31 -8.98
C ASP A 4 17.80 2.23 -10.08
N LYS A 5 17.01 2.51 -11.12
CA LYS A 5 17.34 3.39 -12.24
C LYS A 5 16.69 4.77 -12.11
N GLY A 6 16.00 5.05 -10.99
CA GLY A 6 15.35 6.33 -10.76
C GLY A 6 13.99 6.48 -11.46
N VAL A 7 13.44 5.41 -12.03
CA VAL A 7 12.15 5.46 -12.73
C VAL A 7 11.01 5.28 -11.74
N ALA A 8 10.07 6.23 -11.75
CA ALA A 8 8.84 6.12 -10.97
C ALA A 8 7.84 5.20 -11.67
N HIS A 9 7.46 4.13 -11.00
CA HIS A 9 6.41 3.21 -11.43
C HIS A 9 5.14 3.42 -10.61
N GLU A 10 3.99 3.35 -11.27
CA GLU A 10 2.69 3.24 -10.62
C GLU A 10 2.49 1.82 -10.09
N TRP A 11 2.01 1.70 -8.86
CA TRP A 11 1.81 0.42 -8.18
C TRP A 11 0.39 0.35 -7.64
N ASP A 12 -0.28 -0.77 -7.89
CA ASP A 12 -1.57 -1.08 -7.30
C ASP A 12 -1.36 -1.86 -6.00
N VAL A 13 -1.66 -1.21 -4.87
CA VAL A 13 -1.64 -1.83 -3.55
C VAL A 13 -3.03 -2.39 -3.24
N SER A 14 -3.13 -3.70 -3.08
CA SER A 14 -4.38 -4.41 -2.81
C SER A 14 -4.36 -5.11 -1.47
N TYR A 15 -5.49 -5.07 -0.75
CA TYR A 15 -5.74 -5.90 0.45
C TYR A 15 -6.50 -7.20 0.11
N GLY A 16 -6.71 -7.51 -1.16
CA GLY A 16 -7.48 -8.66 -1.62
C GLY A 16 -9.00 -8.41 -1.66
N GLY A 17 -9.74 -9.39 -2.20
CA GLY A 17 -11.21 -9.32 -2.33
C GLY A 17 -11.89 -9.23 -0.96
N SER A 18 -12.91 -8.36 -0.84
CA SER A 18 -13.71 -8.12 0.38
C SER A 18 -13.02 -7.39 1.54
N ALA A 19 -11.84 -6.80 1.33
CA ALA A 19 -11.11 -6.09 2.39
C ALA A 19 -11.81 -4.82 2.91
N VAL A 20 -12.72 -4.22 2.14
CA VAL A 20 -13.34 -2.91 2.45
C VAL A 20 -13.97 -2.88 3.84
N ALA A 21 -14.73 -3.91 4.22
CA ALA A 21 -15.37 -3.97 5.54
C ALA A 21 -14.34 -4.08 6.68
N HIS A 22 -13.25 -4.83 6.46
CA HIS A 22 -12.17 -4.98 7.42
C HIS A 22 -11.37 -3.68 7.59
N LEU A 23 -11.07 -2.99 6.49
CA LEU A 23 -10.38 -1.70 6.51
C LEU A 23 -11.21 -0.65 7.24
N LYS A 24 -12.51 -0.53 6.94
CA LYS A 24 -13.41 0.38 7.67
C LYS A 24 -13.43 0.10 9.17
N ARG A 25 -13.46 -1.17 9.59
CA ARG A 25 -13.42 -1.55 11.02
C ARG A 25 -12.12 -1.14 11.71
N ARG A 26 -11.00 -1.10 10.97
CA ARG A 26 -9.69 -0.68 11.50
C ARG A 26 -9.54 0.85 11.57
N GLY A 27 -10.40 1.59 10.88
CA GLY A 27 -10.38 3.06 10.87
C GLY A 27 -9.93 3.67 9.56
N TYR A 28 -9.72 2.85 8.51
CA TYR A 28 -9.42 3.35 7.18
C TYR A 28 -10.63 4.07 6.57
N SER A 29 -10.33 5.17 5.90
CA SER A 29 -11.24 5.99 5.12
C SER A 29 -10.58 6.37 3.80
N ALA A 30 -11.32 7.00 2.89
CA ALA A 30 -10.78 7.49 1.63
C ALA A 30 -9.63 8.50 1.83
N ASP A 31 -9.60 9.19 2.98
CA ASP A 31 -8.64 10.25 3.28
C ASP A 31 -7.52 9.80 4.24
N THR A 32 -7.41 8.49 4.50
CA THR A 32 -6.39 7.94 5.42
C THR A 32 -4.97 8.21 4.93
N PHE A 33 -4.75 8.13 3.63
CA PHE A 33 -3.50 8.49 2.97
C PHE A 33 -3.68 9.82 2.25
N LYS A 34 -2.75 10.74 2.46
CA LYS A 34 -2.77 12.06 1.83
C LYS A 34 -1.71 12.14 0.73
N PRO A 35 -1.93 12.96 -0.31
CA PRO A 35 -0.88 13.28 -1.26
C PRO A 35 0.38 13.79 -0.55
N GLY A 36 1.53 13.19 -0.88
CA GLY A 36 2.81 13.49 -0.25
C GLY A 36 3.17 12.61 0.95
N ASP A 37 2.26 11.77 1.44
CA ASP A 37 2.60 10.79 2.47
C ASP A 37 3.60 9.76 1.93
N VAL A 38 4.67 9.52 2.70
CA VAL A 38 5.51 8.34 2.53
C VAL A 38 4.91 7.20 3.35
N ILE A 39 4.50 6.14 2.66
CA ILE A 39 3.94 4.93 3.26
C ILE A 39 4.85 3.74 3.01
N ILE A 40 5.05 2.93 4.05
CA ILE A 40 5.80 1.68 4.00
C ILE A 40 4.79 0.55 4.07
N VAL A 41 4.77 -0.26 3.01
CA VAL A 41 3.86 -1.39 2.85
C VAL A 41 4.68 -2.67 2.75
N LYS A 42 4.30 -3.70 3.52
CA LYS A 42 4.84 -5.06 3.39
C LYS A 42 3.80 -5.93 2.69
N GLY A 43 4.27 -6.73 1.73
CA GLY A 43 3.37 -7.52 0.90
C GLY A 43 4.11 -8.43 -0.08
N HIS A 44 3.31 -9.16 -0.84
CA HIS A 44 3.77 -10.05 -1.90
C HIS A 44 3.65 -9.33 -3.25
N PRO A 45 4.78 -8.99 -3.90
CA PRO A 45 4.73 -8.37 -5.21
C PRO A 45 4.21 -9.35 -6.25
N THR A 46 3.30 -8.88 -7.10
CA THR A 46 2.89 -9.58 -8.32
C THR A 46 3.52 -8.84 -9.48
N VAL A 47 4.45 -9.51 -10.17
CA VAL A 47 5.10 -8.99 -11.36
C VAL A 47 4.36 -9.53 -12.57
N LEU A 48 3.40 -8.75 -13.07
CA LEU A 48 2.86 -8.95 -14.41
C LEU A 48 3.71 -8.13 -15.39
N LYS A 49 3.77 -8.58 -16.65
CA LYS A 49 4.68 -8.03 -17.67
C LYS A 49 4.59 -6.50 -17.80
N ASP A 50 3.41 -5.93 -17.57
CA ASP A 50 3.11 -4.50 -17.70
C ASP A 50 2.35 -3.93 -16.50
N ALA A 51 2.36 -4.61 -15.34
CA ALA A 51 1.66 -4.12 -14.14
C ALA A 51 2.43 -4.49 -12.86
N TYR A 52 2.52 -3.50 -11.96
CA TYR A 52 3.11 -3.66 -10.66
C TYR A 52 2.02 -3.74 -9.58
N GLY A 53 1.75 -4.95 -9.12
CA GLY A 53 0.79 -5.18 -8.04
C GLY A 53 1.51 -5.52 -6.73
N LEU A 54 0.97 -5.10 -5.59
CA LEU A 54 1.40 -5.55 -4.28
C LEU A 54 0.19 -6.02 -3.48
N LEU A 55 0.13 -7.32 -3.19
CA LEU A 55 -0.84 -7.86 -2.23
C LEU A 55 -0.29 -7.65 -0.82
N MET A 56 -0.96 -6.85 -0.01
CA MET A 56 -0.53 -6.57 1.36
C MET A 56 -0.52 -7.82 2.25
N GLU A 57 0.55 -7.96 3.04
CA GLU A 57 0.57 -8.89 4.18
C GLU A 57 -0.30 -8.35 5.31
N THR A 58 -0.67 -9.21 6.26
CA THR A 58 -1.45 -8.82 7.44
C THR A 58 -0.77 -7.71 8.22
N GLY A 59 -1.51 -6.63 8.46
CA GLY A 59 -1.06 -5.51 9.27
C GLY A 59 -1.62 -4.18 8.78
N ASN A 60 -1.04 -3.09 9.28
CA ASN A 60 -1.26 -1.74 8.79
C ASN A 60 0.03 -1.24 8.12
N PRO A 61 -0.05 -0.47 7.02
CA PRO A 61 1.09 0.30 6.54
C PRO A 61 1.64 1.18 7.66
N THR A 62 2.92 1.49 7.58
CA THR A 62 3.55 2.45 8.49
C THR A 62 3.92 3.72 7.75
N ARG A 63 4.00 4.81 8.49
CA ARG A 63 4.65 6.05 8.06
C ARG A 63 6.16 5.84 7.99
N GLU A 64 6.86 6.83 7.45
CA GLU A 64 8.33 6.85 7.41
C GLU A 64 8.96 6.75 8.82
N ASP A 65 8.31 7.34 9.83
CA ASP A 65 8.73 7.27 11.25
C ASP A 65 8.41 5.91 11.92
N GLY A 66 7.85 4.95 11.18
CA GLY A 66 7.47 3.63 11.66
C GLY A 66 6.13 3.58 12.40
N LYS A 67 5.43 4.70 12.58
CA LYS A 67 4.10 4.71 13.21
C LYS A 67 3.05 4.10 12.27
N PRO A 68 2.19 3.18 12.74
CA PRO A 68 1.15 2.59 11.89
C PRO A 68 0.07 3.61 11.51
N TYR A 69 -0.48 3.45 10.30
CA TYR A 69 -1.78 4.00 9.93
C TYR A 69 -2.92 3.30 10.71
N PRO A 70 -4.09 3.93 10.88
CA PRO A 70 -5.24 3.36 11.57
C PRO A 70 -5.93 2.26 10.76
#